data_AF-F2NYH8-F1
#
_entry.id   AF-F2NYH8-F1
#
_cell.length_a   1.000
_cell.length_b   1.000
_cell.length_c   1.000
_cell.angle_alpha   90.00
_cell.angle_beta   90.00
_cell.angle_gamma   90.00
#
_symmetry.space_group_name_H-M   'P 1'
#
loop_
_entity.id
_entity.type
_entity.pdbx_description
1 polymer ?
#
loop_
_entity_poly.entity_id
_entity_poly.type
_entity_poly.pdbx_seq_one_letter_code
_entity_poly.pdbx_strand_id
1 'polypeptide(L)'
;MKIKKILITFSILVFFSLIVESICPKIVIYGAPNIKAKVQVVMDFYDKYYDGDVSLWYVDKLKNSTKEKQLNPKKYILFNYPIIYDKKGSKNFIIMYYMYDNENTSFHRIYINADLLYFHRIEFSLDDSGQIINSYIKKYPWSKKIEYNL
;
A
#
# COMPACT_ATOMS: atom_id res chain seq x y z
N MET A 1 -24.32 37.70 3.34
CA MET A 1 -23.79 36.85 4.45
C MET A 1 -23.62 35.37 4.07
N LYS A 2 -24.64 34.65 3.58
CA LYS A 2 -24.60 33.18 3.33
C LYS A 2 -23.34 32.69 2.56
N ILE A 3 -22.97 33.33 1.45
CA ILE A 3 -21.81 32.94 0.61
C ILE A 3 -20.49 32.89 1.40
N LYS A 4 -20.22 33.87 2.28
CA LYS A 4 -19.00 33.87 3.12
C LYS A 4 -18.94 32.65 4.05
N LYS A 5 -20.08 32.20 4.61
CA LYS A 5 -20.13 30.98 5.43
C LYS A 5 -19.84 29.73 4.59
N ILE A 6 -20.42 29.63 3.38
CA ILE A 6 -20.20 28.49 2.47
C ILE A 6 -18.71 28.36 2.09
N LEU A 7 -18.06 29.47 1.72
CA LEU A 7 -16.63 29.49 1.41
C LEU A 7 -15.77 29.01 2.59
N ILE A 8 -16.03 29.51 3.80
CA ILE A 8 -15.31 29.10 5.02
C ILE A 8 -15.49 27.59 5.27
N THR A 9 -16.72 27.07 5.22
CA THR A 9 -16.98 25.63 5.40
C THR A 9 -16.28 24.78 4.33
N PHE A 10 -16.27 25.22 3.07
CA PHE A 10 -15.58 24.52 1.99
C PHE A 10 -14.05 24.52 2.19
N SER A 11 -13.44 25.66 2.53
CA SER A 11 -12.02 25.75 2.85
C SER A 11 -11.62 24.85 4.02
N ILE A 12 -12.45 24.77 5.07
CA ILE A 12 -12.23 23.88 6.22
C ILE A 12 -12.29 22.40 5.78
N LEU A 13 -13.28 22.01 4.97
CA LEU A 13 -13.40 20.64 4.45
C LEU A 13 -12.21 20.24 3.56
N VAL A 14 -11.76 21.13 2.66
CA VAL A 14 -10.57 20.90 1.83
C VAL A 14 -9.32 20.76 2.69
N PHE A 15 -9.14 21.63 3.69
CA PHE A 15 -8.00 21.57 4.61
C PHE A 15 -7.95 20.27 5.43
N PHE A 16 -9.08 19.83 5.99
CA PHE A 16 -9.15 18.53 6.67
C PHE A 16 -8.95 17.35 5.72
N SER A 17 -9.45 17.41 4.48
CA SER A 17 -9.22 16.37 3.47
C SER A 17 -7.72 16.20 3.17
N LEU A 18 -7.01 17.32 2.95
CA LEU A 18 -5.55 17.33 2.72
C LEU A 18 -4.78 16.79 3.93
N ILE A 19 -5.20 17.11 5.16
CA ILE A 19 -4.60 16.55 6.38
C ILE A 19 -4.81 15.03 6.44
N VAL A 20 -6.03 14.53 6.22
CA VAL A 20 -6.32 13.09 6.24
C VAL A 20 -5.52 12.34 5.16
N GLU A 21 -5.45 12.88 3.94
CA GLU A 21 -4.59 12.33 2.88
C GLU A 21 -3.09 12.37 3.22
N SER A 22 -2.63 13.36 4.00
CA SER A 22 -1.24 13.44 4.46
C SER A 22 -0.89 12.46 5.58
N ILE A 23 -1.88 11.92 6.30
CA ILE A 23 -1.67 10.97 7.41
C ILE A 23 -1.83 9.52 6.92
N CYS A 24 -2.84 9.25 6.08
CA CYS A 24 -3.17 7.92 5.55
C CYS A 24 -1.93 7.18 5.00
N PRO A 25 -1.64 5.94 5.43
CA PRO A 25 -0.45 5.22 5.00
C PRO A 25 -0.41 4.88 3.51
N LYS A 26 0.81 4.78 2.99
CA LYS A 26 1.06 4.64 1.55
C LYS A 26 2.11 3.57 1.29
N ILE A 27 1.77 2.62 0.44
CA ILE A 27 2.72 1.65 -0.12
C ILE A 27 3.07 2.15 -1.52
N VAL A 28 4.35 2.41 -1.75
CA VAL A 28 4.88 2.87 -3.05
C VAL A 28 5.81 1.81 -3.59
N ILE A 29 5.60 1.40 -4.84
CA ILE A 29 6.43 0.39 -5.51
C ILE A 29 6.96 1.01 -6.79
N TYR A 30 8.29 1.15 -6.86
CA TYR A 30 9.05 1.69 -7.98
C TYR A 30 9.49 0.55 -8.89
N GLY A 31 9.28 0.72 -10.20
CA GLY A 31 9.69 -0.24 -11.21
C GLY A 31 11.00 0.15 -11.90
N ALA A 32 11.83 -0.86 -12.15
CA ALA A 32 13.01 -0.80 -12.99
C ALA A 32 12.70 -0.40 -14.46
N PRO A 33 13.73 -0.19 -15.31
CA PRO A 33 13.55 0.33 -16.66
C PRO A 33 12.69 -0.52 -17.60
N ASN A 34 12.59 -1.85 -17.39
CA ASN A 34 11.92 -2.77 -18.31
C ASN A 34 10.70 -3.48 -17.67
N ILE A 35 10.60 -3.50 -16.34
CA ILE A 35 9.56 -4.24 -15.60
C ILE A 35 8.11 -3.92 -16.03
N LYS A 36 7.33 -4.99 -16.18
CA LYS A 36 5.86 -4.97 -16.36
C LYS A 36 5.25 -5.90 -15.30
N ALA A 37 4.45 -5.36 -14.40
CA ALA A 37 3.86 -6.17 -13.32
C ALA A 37 2.43 -5.74 -12.98
N LYS A 38 1.57 -6.73 -12.73
CA LYS A 38 0.25 -6.58 -12.12
C LYS A 38 0.44 -6.72 -10.62
N VAL A 39 0.30 -5.62 -9.90
CA VAL A 39 0.60 -5.57 -8.47
C VAL A 39 -0.67 -5.39 -7.66
N GLN A 40 -0.78 -6.14 -6.57
CA GLN A 40 -2.00 -6.38 -5.82
C GLN A 40 -1.64 -6.42 -4.32
N VAL A 41 -2.15 -5.50 -3.50
CA VAL A 41 -1.92 -5.54 -2.05
C VAL A 41 -3.08 -6.28 -1.38
N VAL A 42 -2.76 -7.30 -0.60
CA VAL A 42 -3.71 -8.14 0.13
C VAL A 42 -3.38 -8.06 1.62
N MET A 43 -4.39 -8.19 2.48
CA MET A 43 -4.19 -8.37 3.91
C MET A 43 -4.31 -9.86 4.21
N ASP A 44 -3.40 -10.42 5.00
CA ASP A 44 -3.68 -11.71 5.64
C ASP A 44 -4.76 -11.51 6.71
N PHE A 45 -5.45 -12.57 7.14
CA PHE A 45 -6.47 -12.48 8.17
C PHE A 45 -6.82 -13.86 8.72
N TYR A 46 -6.74 -14.03 10.04
CA TYR A 46 -7.20 -15.23 10.73
C TYR A 46 -8.73 -15.29 10.73
N ASP A 47 -9.31 -16.13 9.87
CA ASP A 47 -10.75 -16.33 9.80
C ASP A 47 -11.19 -17.48 10.71
N LYS A 48 -12.02 -17.15 11.71
CA LYS A 48 -12.63 -18.12 12.63
C LYS A 48 -13.55 -19.14 11.95
N TYR A 49 -14.03 -18.87 10.73
CA TYR A 49 -14.84 -19.83 9.96
C TYR A 49 -14.00 -20.85 9.17
N TYR A 50 -12.70 -20.59 8.97
CA TYR A 50 -11.78 -21.46 8.24
C TYR A 50 -10.61 -21.99 9.12
N ASP A 51 -10.53 -21.53 10.37
CA ASP A 51 -9.51 -21.86 11.39
C ASP A 51 -8.06 -21.79 10.88
N GLY A 52 -7.73 -20.68 10.21
CA GLY A 52 -6.41 -20.42 9.67
C GLY A 52 -6.27 -19.02 9.10
N ASP A 53 -5.05 -18.68 8.69
CA ASP A 53 -4.74 -17.42 8.00
C ASP A 53 -5.23 -17.50 6.54
N VAL A 54 -6.20 -16.65 6.20
CA VAL A 54 -6.82 -16.54 4.87
C VAL A 54 -6.61 -15.11 4.33
N SER A 55 -5.87 -14.99 3.24
CA SER A 55 -5.56 -13.70 2.62
C SER A 55 -6.77 -13.11 1.86
N LEU A 56 -7.69 -12.47 2.60
CA LEU A 56 -8.98 -12.01 2.08
C LEU A 56 -9.00 -10.57 1.55
N TRP A 57 -9.79 -10.39 0.48
CA TRP A 57 -10.14 -9.11 -0.13
C TRP A 57 -11.27 -8.38 0.62
N TYR A 58 -11.04 -8.08 1.90
CA TYR A 58 -12.05 -7.54 2.81
C TYR A 58 -12.39 -6.06 2.54
N VAL A 59 -13.64 -5.65 2.83
CA VAL A 59 -14.29 -4.32 2.66
C VAL A 59 -14.14 -3.64 1.28
N ASP A 60 -15.25 -3.21 0.66
CA ASP A 60 -15.22 -2.48 -0.62
C ASP A 60 -14.34 -1.21 -0.61
N LYS A 61 -14.13 -0.55 0.53
CA LYS A 61 -13.22 0.60 0.67
C LYS A 61 -11.74 0.19 0.55
N LEU A 62 -11.36 -0.91 1.19
CA LEU A 62 -10.03 -1.52 1.08
C LEU A 62 -9.83 -2.02 -0.36
N LYS A 63 -10.73 -2.90 -0.84
CA LYS A 63 -10.79 -3.43 -2.20
C LYS A 63 -10.68 -2.36 -3.29
N ASN A 64 -11.27 -1.17 -3.12
CA ASN A 64 -11.10 -0.04 -4.07
C ASN A 64 -9.72 0.63 -3.99
N SER A 65 -9.11 0.68 -2.81
CA SER A 65 -7.80 1.31 -2.58
C SER A 65 -6.63 0.41 -2.99
N THR A 66 -6.79 -0.91 -2.81
CA THR A 66 -5.80 -1.95 -3.09
C THR A 66 -5.94 -2.61 -4.48
N LYS A 67 -6.95 -2.26 -5.29
CA LYS A 67 -7.20 -2.76 -6.66
C LYS A 67 -5.89 -2.98 -7.43
N GLU A 68 -5.81 -4.09 -8.15
CA GLU A 68 -4.69 -4.41 -9.04
C GLU A 68 -4.25 -3.19 -9.87
N LYS A 69 -2.96 -2.86 -9.85
CA LYS A 69 -2.37 -1.76 -10.62
C LYS A 69 -1.25 -2.27 -11.50
N GLN A 70 -1.23 -1.77 -12.74
CA GLN A 70 -0.17 -2.04 -13.68
C GLN A 70 1.05 -1.15 -13.39
N LEU A 71 2.08 -1.76 -12.80
CA LEU A 71 3.43 -1.20 -12.81
C LEU A 71 3.97 -1.26 -14.24
N ASN A 72 4.46 -0.12 -14.72
CA ASN A 72 4.96 0.07 -16.07
C ASN A 72 6.42 0.55 -16.01
N PRO A 73 7.21 0.34 -17.09
CA PRO A 73 8.59 0.80 -17.23
C PRO A 73 8.84 2.20 -16.67
N LYS A 74 9.83 2.33 -15.77
CA LYS A 74 10.27 3.58 -15.13
C LYS A 74 9.18 4.36 -14.36
N LYS A 75 8.03 3.75 -14.04
CA LYS A 75 6.98 4.36 -13.22
C LYS A 75 7.00 3.79 -11.80
N TYR A 76 6.25 4.45 -10.91
CA TYR A 76 5.86 3.87 -9.64
C TYR A 76 4.34 3.68 -9.61
N ILE A 77 3.89 2.83 -8.71
CA ILE A 77 2.48 2.71 -8.31
C ILE A 77 2.32 3.09 -6.84
N LEU A 78 1.16 3.66 -6.51
CA LEU A 78 0.79 4.07 -5.17
C LEU A 78 -0.48 3.32 -4.74
N PHE A 79 -0.40 2.64 -3.59
CA PHE A 79 -1.57 2.20 -2.84
C PHE A 79 -1.71 3.08 -1.62
N ASN A 80 -2.82 3.81 -1.52
CA ASN A 80 -3.27 4.34 -0.25
C ASN A 80 -3.79 3.12 0.54
N TYR A 81 -3.25 2.87 1.73
CA TYR A 81 -3.60 1.71 2.53
C TYR A 81 -4.37 2.14 3.78
N PRO A 82 -5.70 1.90 3.84
CA PRO A 82 -6.48 2.13 5.06
C PRO A 82 -5.92 1.32 6.22
N ILE A 83 -5.53 1.97 7.32
CA ILE A 83 -5.23 1.27 8.57
C ILE A 83 -6.51 0.62 9.07
N ILE A 84 -6.59 -0.70 8.99
CA ILE A 84 -7.60 -1.51 9.69
C ILE A 84 -6.87 -2.55 10.55
N TYR A 85 -6.44 -2.13 11.73
CA TYR A 85 -6.01 -3.05 12.78
C TYR A 85 -7.26 -3.63 13.46
N ASP A 86 -7.64 -4.87 13.15
CA ASP A 86 -8.44 -5.66 14.09
C ASP A 86 -7.49 -6.31 15.10
N LYS A 87 -7.72 -6.07 16.40
CA LYS A 87 -7.00 -6.68 17.53
C LYS A 87 -7.04 -8.22 17.53
N LYS A 88 -7.92 -8.84 16.74
CA LYS A 88 -8.10 -10.30 16.65
C LYS A 88 -7.79 -10.89 15.26
N GLY A 89 -7.54 -10.05 14.26
CA GLY A 89 -7.64 -10.45 12.85
C GLY A 89 -6.30 -10.71 12.16
N SER A 90 -5.40 -9.74 12.11
CA SER A 90 -4.21 -9.85 11.25
C SER A 90 -2.98 -9.15 11.80
N LYS A 91 -1.84 -9.77 11.52
CA LYS A 91 -0.50 -9.25 11.76
C LYS A 91 0.34 -9.11 10.49
N ASN A 92 -0.20 -9.38 9.31
CA ASN A 92 0.58 -9.40 8.06
C ASN A 92 -0.16 -8.71 6.90
N PHE A 93 0.57 -7.87 6.18
CA PHE A 93 0.22 -7.47 4.82
C PHE A 93 1.01 -8.32 3.83
N ILE A 94 0.39 -8.68 2.70
CA ILE A 94 1.03 -9.41 1.62
C ILE A 94 0.96 -8.56 0.35
N ILE A 95 2.11 -8.09 -0.13
CA ILE A 95 2.18 -7.50 -1.47
C ILE A 95 2.40 -8.64 -2.44
N MET A 96 1.39 -8.90 -3.28
CA MET A 96 1.46 -9.85 -4.38
C MET A 96 1.79 -9.08 -5.66
N TYR A 97 2.76 -9.54 -6.43
CA TYR A 97 2.96 -9.05 -7.79
C TYR A 97 3.20 -10.19 -8.77
N TYR A 98 2.46 -10.12 -9.87
CA TYR A 98 2.57 -11.01 -11.01
C TYR A 98 3.30 -10.24 -12.11
N MET A 99 4.54 -10.60 -12.36
CA MET A 99 5.29 -10.12 -13.51
C MET A 99 4.86 -10.86 -14.76
N TYR A 100 4.78 -10.10 -15.85
CA TYR A 100 4.50 -10.61 -17.18
C TYR A 100 5.38 -9.84 -18.16
N ASP A 101 6.52 -10.43 -18.50
CA ASP A 101 7.18 -10.08 -19.75
C ASP A 101 6.86 -11.15 -20.80
N ASN A 102 7.18 -10.87 -22.06
CA ASN A 102 6.79 -11.71 -23.20
C ASN A 102 7.34 -13.15 -23.13
N GLU A 103 8.38 -13.40 -22.33
CA GLU A 103 9.12 -14.67 -22.26
C GLU A 103 9.00 -15.37 -20.90
N ASN A 104 8.63 -14.67 -19.83
CA ASN A 104 8.59 -15.22 -18.47
C ASN A 104 7.45 -14.60 -17.64
N THR A 105 6.77 -15.45 -16.88
CA THR A 105 5.77 -15.07 -15.89
C THR A 105 6.22 -15.54 -14.51
N SER A 106 6.46 -14.60 -13.60
CA SER A 106 6.88 -14.88 -12.23
C SER A 106 5.92 -14.24 -11.22
N PHE A 107 5.58 -15.01 -10.19
CA PHE A 107 4.67 -14.57 -9.14
C PHE A 107 5.43 -14.47 -7.82
N HIS A 108 5.38 -13.28 -7.22
CA HIS A 108 6.14 -12.94 -6.03
C HIS A 108 5.22 -12.49 -4.88
N ARG A 109 5.65 -12.75 -3.64
CA ARG A 109 5.00 -12.27 -2.41
C ARG A 109 6.01 -11.55 -1.52
N ILE A 110 5.59 -10.44 -0.93
CA ILE A 110 6.31 -9.76 0.14
C ILE A 110 5.45 -9.83 1.41
N TYR A 111 5.97 -10.45 2.47
CA TYR A 111 5.31 -10.51 3.77
C TYR A 111 5.78 -9.33 4.63
N ILE A 112 4.83 -8.59 5.20
CA ILE A 112 5.05 -7.27 5.79
C ILE A 112 4.33 -7.22 7.14
N ASN A 113 5.08 -7.44 8.22
CA ASN A 113 4.53 -7.67 9.56
C ASN A 113 3.99 -6.38 10.22
N ALA A 114 2.67 -6.30 10.37
CA ALA A 114 1.90 -5.18 10.91
C ALA A 114 2.29 -4.78 12.35
N ASP A 115 2.74 -5.71 13.21
CA ASP A 115 3.17 -5.39 14.58
C ASP A 115 4.41 -4.48 14.60
N LEU A 116 5.28 -4.58 13.58
CA LEU A 116 6.46 -3.73 13.41
C LEU A 116 6.15 -2.36 12.79
N LEU A 117 4.90 -2.15 12.36
CA LEU A 117 4.56 -1.29 11.23
C LEU A 117 3.48 -0.25 11.52
N TYR A 118 3.74 0.58 12.54
CA TYR A 118 3.29 1.97 12.50
C TYR A 118 4.07 2.75 11.43
N PHE A 119 3.59 2.72 10.19
CA PHE A 119 4.13 3.48 9.07
C PHE A 119 3.16 4.52 8.50
N HIS A 120 3.71 5.64 8.06
CA HIS A 120 3.04 6.55 7.11
C HIS A 120 3.40 6.18 5.66
N ARG A 121 4.61 5.67 5.41
CA ARG A 121 4.96 5.16 4.08
C ARG A 121 5.91 3.96 4.15
N ILE A 122 5.73 3.01 3.24
CA ILE A 122 6.75 2.04 2.85
C ILE A 122 7.03 2.24 1.35
N GLU A 123 8.31 2.18 0.96
CA GLU A 123 8.78 2.35 -0.41
C GLU A 123 9.65 1.16 -0.81
N PHE A 124 9.31 0.49 -1.92
CA PHE A 124 10.01 -0.66 -2.48
C PHE A 124 10.51 -0.34 -3.89
N SER A 125 11.73 -0.78 -4.23
CA SER A 125 12.23 -0.78 -5.61
C SER A 125 12.44 -2.21 -6.08
N LEU A 126 11.79 -2.56 -7.19
CA LEU A 126 11.96 -3.86 -7.86
C LEU A 126 12.95 -3.72 -9.02
N ASP A 127 13.82 -4.71 -9.22
CA ASP A 127 14.64 -4.83 -10.43
C ASP A 127 13.87 -5.43 -11.62
N ASP A 128 14.53 -5.59 -12.77
CA ASP A 128 13.91 -6.16 -13.97
C ASP A 128 13.64 -7.69 -13.86
N SER A 129 14.11 -8.37 -12.80
CA SER A 129 13.70 -9.75 -12.44
C SER A 129 12.55 -9.79 -11.43
N GLY A 130 12.18 -8.64 -10.88
CA GLY A 130 11.17 -8.48 -9.83
C GLY A 130 11.74 -8.49 -8.41
N GLN A 131 13.03 -8.75 -8.22
CA GLN A 131 13.61 -8.82 -6.88
C GLN A 131 13.68 -7.44 -6.23
N ILE A 132 13.48 -7.41 -4.91
CA ILE A 132 13.54 -6.16 -4.13
C ILE A 132 15.00 -5.79 -3.94
N ILE A 133 15.47 -4.80 -4.69
CA ILE A 133 16.84 -4.29 -4.57
C ILE A 133 17.00 -3.26 -3.46
N ASN A 134 15.91 -2.61 -3.05
CA ASN A 134 15.89 -1.59 -2.00
C ASN A 134 14.50 -1.52 -1.35
N SER A 135 14.45 -1.42 -0.03
CA SER A 135 13.22 -1.33 0.77
C SER A 135 13.39 -0.32 1.91
N TYR A 136 12.37 0.52 2.12
CA TYR A 136 12.45 1.64 3.07
C TYR A 136 11.13 1.92 3.78
N ILE A 137 11.21 2.42 5.01
CA ILE A 137 10.09 2.81 5.85
C ILE A 137 10.17 4.29 6.27
N LYS A 138 9.01 4.93 6.41
CA LYS A 138 8.82 6.26 6.98
C LYS A 138 7.69 6.20 8.00
N LYS A 139 8.03 6.24 9.30
CA LYS A 139 7.05 6.05 10.39
C LYS A 139 5.99 7.16 10.49
N TYR A 140 6.37 8.41 10.20
CA TYR A 140 5.48 9.59 10.28
C TYR A 140 5.61 10.50 9.04
N PRO A 141 4.62 11.36 8.72
CA PRO A 141 4.64 12.20 7.51
C PRO A 141 5.91 13.02 7.27
N TRP A 142 6.62 13.42 8.34
CA TRP A 142 7.88 14.18 8.28
C TRP A 142 9.10 13.46 8.89
N SER A 143 8.99 12.18 9.28
CA SER A 143 10.15 11.43 9.79
C SER A 143 11.20 11.23 8.69
N LYS A 144 12.46 10.96 9.07
CA LYS A 144 13.46 10.48 8.10
C LYS A 144 12.99 9.16 7.46
N LYS A 145 13.43 8.94 6.21
CA LYS A 145 13.36 7.64 5.53
C LYS A 145 14.43 6.73 6.15
N ILE A 146 14.05 5.53 6.53
CA ILE A 146 14.90 4.53 7.17
C ILE A 146 14.91 3.31 6.25
N GLU A 147 16.06 2.65 6.10
CA GLU A 147 16.16 1.36 5.41
C GLU A 147 15.34 0.29 6.15
N TYR A 148 14.69 -0.60 5.39
CA TYR A 148 13.77 -1.60 5.94
C TYR A 148 14.10 -2.96 5.34
N ASN A 149 14.98 -3.69 6.00
CA ASN A 149 15.32 -5.06 5.62
C ASN A 149 14.09 -5.95 5.82
N LEU A 150 13.76 -6.72 4.79
CA LEU A 150 12.67 -7.70 4.71
C LEU A 150 13.20 -9.12 4.98
#